data_AF-A0A3C0E6Z2-F1
#
_entry.id   AF-A0A3C0E6Z2-F1
#
_cell.length_a   1.000
_cell.length_b   1.000
_cell.length_c   1.000
_cell.angle_alpha   90.00
_cell.angle_beta   90.00
_cell.angle_gamma   90.00
#
_symmetry.space_group_name_H-M   'P 1'
#
loop_
_entity.id
_entity.type
_entity.pdbx_description
1 polymer ?
#
loop_
_entity_poly.entity_id
_entity_poly.type
_entity_poly.pdbx_seq_one_letter_code
_entity_poly.pdbx_strand_id
1 'polypeptide(L)'
;MKKFSILCLAFIYSGSMLFAQTAEKTIKVIVENPWKTAKTDEPVVIDIHSLNTGFTVKSAVVKEGNNEIPSQLDDLNFDLRADELAFVTNLPAQSKKVFTLTLSSAKINKTYPARVFAEMLFRTAKSNEYAHGTAVYAPGDSYTYTILQHHGIAFESELVAYRIYFNEKQTTDLYGKFNKGLEIEESMFYPTDEQLQKGFGDDVILVRGSCGAGTLRGWDGSQATDIQPVAFRGQRLIASGPVRTIADAEVKGWEYQGKELNMINRYTLYAGHRDAQVDVLFDQPLDKETFCTGVQNISYSATMYSDHEGLVASWGTDWPVGDTIKYKKETVGLATYIPKKYIRKEAKDKENFLYTVSAPQEKCFRYYTMFTSRKETFGFPDSQTWFSYAQEWKKSLEQPCKITIEK
;
A
#
# COMPACT_ATOMS: atom_id res chain seq x y z
N MET A 1 -67.50 5.61 61.73
CA MET A 1 -66.16 6.13 61.40
C MET A 1 -65.51 5.22 60.37
N LYS A 2 -65.15 5.82 59.22
CA LYS A 2 -64.21 5.42 58.16
C LYS A 2 -64.31 4.00 57.53
N LYS A 3 -64.87 3.96 56.31
CA LYS A 3 -64.66 2.91 55.30
C LYS A 3 -63.26 3.09 54.70
N PHE A 4 -62.45 2.02 54.68
CA PHE A 4 -61.20 1.97 53.91
C PHE A 4 -61.44 1.21 52.62
N SER A 5 -61.29 1.88 51.48
CA SER A 5 -61.27 1.26 50.16
C SER A 5 -59.85 0.82 49.85
N ILE A 6 -59.66 -0.47 49.60
CA ILE A 6 -58.41 -1.04 49.08
C ILE A 6 -58.43 -0.87 47.56
N LEU A 7 -57.48 -0.11 47.04
CA LEU A 7 -57.27 0.06 45.59
C LEU A 7 -56.06 -0.79 45.19
N CYS A 8 -56.29 -1.91 44.51
CA CYS A 8 -55.23 -2.70 43.87
C CYS A 8 -54.79 -2.01 42.58
N LEU A 9 -53.58 -1.45 42.55
CA LEU A 9 -52.93 -1.03 41.30
C LEU A 9 -52.17 -2.22 40.71
N ALA A 10 -52.65 -2.73 39.57
CA ALA A 10 -51.89 -3.64 38.72
C ALA A 10 -51.02 -2.81 37.75
N PHE A 11 -49.71 -2.82 37.95
CA PHE A 11 -48.74 -2.26 37.00
C PHE A 11 -48.51 -3.27 35.88
N ILE A 12 -49.09 -3.02 34.70
CA ILE A 12 -48.73 -3.74 33.47
C ILE A 12 -47.45 -3.09 32.94
N TYR A 13 -46.30 -3.72 33.21
CA TYR A 13 -45.01 -3.35 32.62
C TYR A 13 -44.99 -3.87 31.19
N SER A 14 -45.45 -3.07 30.23
CA SER A 14 -45.26 -3.35 28.80
C SER A 14 -43.80 -3.04 28.45
N GLY A 15 -42.91 -4.01 28.66
CA GLY A 15 -41.54 -3.95 28.19
C GLY A 15 -41.52 -3.99 26.67
N SER A 16 -41.46 -2.83 26.02
CA SER A 16 -41.11 -2.74 24.61
C SER A 16 -39.64 -3.12 24.46
N MET A 17 -39.36 -4.36 24.05
CA MET A 17 -38.05 -4.70 23.49
C MET A 17 -37.88 -3.90 22.20
N LEU A 18 -37.19 -2.78 22.29
CA LEU A 18 -36.62 -2.10 21.13
C LEU A 18 -35.53 -3.01 20.56
N PHE A 19 -35.91 -3.87 19.61
CA PHE A 19 -34.93 -4.47 18.72
C PHE A 19 -34.31 -3.32 17.92
N ALA A 20 -33.00 -3.09 18.08
CA ALA A 20 -32.28 -2.15 17.25
C ALA A 20 -32.44 -2.59 15.79
N GLN A 21 -33.20 -1.81 15.01
CA GLN A 21 -33.45 -2.11 13.61
C GLN A 21 -32.13 -1.94 12.83
N THR A 22 -31.70 -3.00 12.12
CA THR A 22 -30.55 -2.92 11.22
C THR A 22 -30.84 -1.87 10.15
N ALA A 23 -30.06 -0.80 10.13
CA ALA A 23 -30.06 0.19 9.06
C ALA A 23 -29.17 -0.29 7.92
N GLU A 24 -29.68 -0.20 6.68
CA GLU A 24 -28.97 -0.54 5.45
C GLU A 24 -29.11 0.58 4.42
N LYS A 25 -28.12 0.69 3.54
CA LYS A 25 -28.15 1.57 2.38
C LYS A 25 -27.63 0.84 1.16
N THR A 26 -28.43 0.82 0.11
CA THR A 26 -28.04 0.22 -1.18
C THR A 26 -27.76 1.31 -2.18
N ILE A 27 -26.61 1.25 -2.85
CA ILE A 27 -26.21 2.17 -3.91
C ILE A 27 -25.80 1.40 -5.16
N LYS A 28 -25.93 2.03 -6.32
CA LYS A 28 -25.40 1.49 -7.58
C LYS A 28 -24.10 2.19 -7.91
N VAL A 29 -23.09 1.40 -8.26
CA VAL A 29 -21.79 1.90 -8.72
C VAL A 29 -21.58 1.43 -10.14
N ILE A 30 -21.29 2.36 -11.02
CA ILE A 30 -20.96 2.12 -12.41
C ILE A 30 -19.47 2.33 -12.58
N VAL A 31 -18.79 1.33 -13.14
CA VAL A 31 -17.37 1.43 -13.49
C VAL A 31 -17.24 1.26 -14.99
N GLU A 32 -16.70 2.28 -15.65
CA GLU A 32 -16.54 2.36 -17.09
C GLU A 32 -15.06 2.37 -17.45
N ASN A 33 -14.67 1.47 -18.35
CA ASN A 33 -13.39 1.51 -19.04
C ASN A 33 -13.61 2.10 -20.44
N PRO A 34 -13.33 3.39 -20.66
CA PRO A 34 -13.50 4.02 -21.98
C PRO A 34 -12.36 3.67 -22.95
N TRP A 35 -11.32 2.99 -22.48
CA TRP A 35 -10.07 2.78 -23.20
C TRP A 35 -10.11 1.53 -24.08
N LYS A 36 -9.22 1.47 -25.08
CA LYS A 36 -9.15 0.37 -26.06
C LYS A 36 -8.43 -0.88 -25.53
N THR A 37 -7.85 -0.80 -24.35
CA THR A 37 -7.19 -1.90 -23.65
C THR A 37 -8.06 -2.37 -22.49
N ALA A 38 -8.08 -3.68 -22.26
CA ALA A 38 -8.74 -4.22 -21.08
C ALA A 38 -7.94 -3.86 -19.83
N LYS A 39 -8.64 -3.76 -18.69
CA LYS A 39 -8.06 -3.57 -17.36
C LYS A 39 -8.39 -4.76 -16.49
N THR A 40 -7.36 -5.39 -15.94
CA THR A 40 -7.48 -6.55 -15.07
C THR A 40 -7.23 -6.11 -13.64
N ASP A 41 -8.06 -6.61 -12.72
CA ASP A 41 -8.01 -6.27 -11.30
C ASP A 41 -8.03 -4.75 -11.01
N GLU A 42 -8.71 -3.95 -11.85
CA GLU A 42 -8.79 -2.50 -11.69
C GLU A 42 -9.34 -2.15 -10.30
N PRO A 43 -8.60 -1.38 -9.49
CA PRO A 43 -9.05 -0.93 -8.19
C PRO A 43 -10.26 -0.01 -8.28
N VAL A 44 -11.27 -0.28 -7.46
CA VAL A 44 -12.44 0.58 -7.26
C VAL A 44 -12.52 0.93 -5.79
N VAL A 45 -12.45 2.22 -5.48
CA VAL A 45 -12.49 2.77 -4.12
C VAL A 45 -13.66 3.73 -4.00
N ILE A 46 -14.48 3.54 -2.98
CA ILE A 46 -15.64 4.37 -2.68
C ILE A 46 -15.43 5.01 -1.32
N ASP A 47 -15.40 6.34 -1.29
CA ASP A 47 -15.43 7.13 -0.05
C ASP A 47 -16.80 6.97 0.62
N ILE A 48 -16.82 6.34 1.79
CA ILE A 48 -18.04 6.05 2.54
C ILE A 48 -18.68 7.32 3.09
N HIS A 49 -17.88 8.33 3.44
CA HIS A 49 -18.38 9.61 3.96
C HIS A 49 -19.24 10.32 2.92
N SER A 50 -18.82 10.26 1.65
CA SER A 50 -19.58 10.83 0.52
C SER A 50 -20.99 10.24 0.36
N LEU A 51 -21.23 9.05 0.89
CA LEU A 51 -22.48 8.32 0.70
C LEU A 51 -23.60 8.78 1.64
N ASN A 52 -23.31 9.51 2.72
CA ASN A 52 -24.31 9.97 3.69
C ASN A 52 -25.26 8.84 4.12
N THR A 53 -24.72 7.77 4.68
CA THR A 53 -25.48 6.57 5.09
C THR A 53 -26.45 6.85 6.23
N GLY A 54 -26.15 7.82 7.09
CA GLY A 54 -26.92 8.09 8.31
C GLY A 54 -26.62 7.11 9.45
N PHE A 55 -25.65 6.22 9.28
CA PHE A 55 -25.22 5.24 10.29
C PHE A 55 -23.73 4.87 10.09
N THR A 56 -23.08 4.39 11.15
CA THR A 56 -21.73 3.82 11.05
C THR A 56 -21.77 2.50 10.28
N VAL A 57 -21.09 2.44 9.14
CA VAL A 57 -20.97 1.22 8.33
C VAL A 57 -20.08 0.21 9.06
N LYS A 58 -20.61 -1.00 9.26
CA LYS A 58 -19.90 -2.12 9.90
C LYS A 58 -19.76 -3.34 8.99
N SER A 59 -20.48 -3.38 7.88
CA SER A 59 -20.27 -4.35 6.81
C SER A 59 -20.69 -3.80 5.46
N ALA A 60 -20.10 -4.34 4.41
CA ALA A 60 -20.47 -4.07 3.02
C ALA A 60 -20.59 -5.39 2.25
N VAL A 61 -21.48 -5.41 1.26
CA VAL A 61 -21.59 -6.47 0.26
C VAL A 61 -21.58 -5.82 -1.11
N VAL A 62 -20.69 -6.28 -1.99
CA VAL A 62 -20.56 -5.80 -3.38
C VAL A 62 -20.98 -6.91 -4.33
N LYS A 63 -21.94 -6.64 -5.22
CA LYS A 63 -22.43 -7.61 -6.20
C LYS A 63 -22.30 -7.10 -7.63
N GLU A 64 -21.76 -7.94 -8.51
CA GLU A 64 -21.88 -7.83 -9.97
C GLU A 64 -23.08 -8.68 -10.42
N GLY A 65 -24.22 -8.03 -10.69
CA GLY A 65 -25.49 -8.75 -10.85
C GLY A 65 -25.88 -9.50 -9.57
N ASN A 66 -25.99 -10.82 -9.63
CA ASN A 66 -26.28 -11.67 -8.46
C ASN A 66 -25.01 -12.22 -7.80
N ASN A 67 -23.85 -12.05 -8.44
CA ASN A 67 -22.59 -12.60 -7.96
C ASN A 67 -21.94 -11.63 -7.00
N GLU A 68 -21.75 -12.07 -5.75
CA GLU A 68 -20.97 -11.31 -4.79
C GLU A 68 -19.47 -11.42 -5.10
N ILE A 69 -18.76 -10.29 -4.99
CA ILE A 69 -17.32 -10.23 -5.17
C ILE A 69 -16.61 -9.82 -3.86
N PRO A 70 -15.34 -10.21 -3.67
CA PRO A 70 -14.55 -9.76 -2.54
C PRO A 70 -14.50 -8.24 -2.42
N SER A 71 -14.70 -7.75 -1.20
CA SER A 71 -14.62 -6.33 -0.88
C SER A 71 -14.04 -6.13 0.51
N GLN A 72 -13.57 -4.92 0.79
CA GLN A 72 -12.84 -4.58 2.00
C GLN A 72 -13.23 -3.20 2.50
N LEU A 73 -13.53 -3.09 3.79
CA LEU A 73 -13.75 -1.82 4.48
C LEU A 73 -12.47 -1.43 5.21
N ASP A 74 -11.99 -0.22 4.97
CA ASP A 74 -10.74 0.29 5.53
C ASP A 74 -10.99 1.49 6.43
N ASP A 75 -10.45 1.43 7.65
CA ASP A 75 -10.35 2.55 8.59
C ASP A 75 -8.96 3.18 8.44
N LEU A 76 -8.91 4.33 7.77
CA LEU A 76 -7.67 5.00 7.40
C LEU A 76 -7.12 5.89 8.53
N ASN A 77 -7.97 6.24 9.51
CA ASN A 77 -7.64 7.20 10.56
C ASN A 77 -7.57 6.58 11.97
N PHE A 78 -7.89 5.29 12.10
CA PHE A 78 -7.87 4.50 13.32
C PHE A 78 -8.93 4.92 14.36
N ASP A 79 -10.09 5.42 13.92
CA ASP A 79 -11.24 5.77 14.78
C ASP A 79 -12.26 4.62 14.93
N LEU A 80 -11.94 3.44 14.40
CA LEU A 80 -12.77 2.23 14.33
C LEU A 80 -14.01 2.38 13.44
N ARG A 81 -13.98 3.31 12.48
CA ARG A 81 -15.02 3.47 11.45
C ARG A 81 -14.38 3.37 10.07
N ALA A 82 -15.06 2.65 9.18
CA ALA A 82 -14.60 2.54 7.81
C ALA A 82 -14.73 3.90 7.09
N ASP A 83 -13.64 4.36 6.49
CA ASP A 83 -13.58 5.54 5.64
C ASP A 83 -13.80 5.17 4.17
N GLU A 84 -13.25 4.03 3.73
CA GLU A 84 -13.28 3.58 2.34
C GLU A 84 -13.79 2.14 2.21
N LEU A 85 -14.50 1.89 1.10
CA LEU A 85 -14.79 0.55 0.60
C LEU A 85 -13.99 0.30 -0.67
N ALA A 86 -13.22 -0.78 -0.70
CA ALA A 86 -12.41 -1.19 -1.84
C ALA A 86 -12.82 -2.56 -2.40
N PHE A 87 -12.75 -2.71 -3.71
CA PHE A 87 -12.80 -3.98 -4.44
C PHE A 87 -11.99 -3.87 -5.74
N VAL A 88 -11.70 -4.99 -6.39
CA VAL A 88 -11.05 -5.02 -7.72
C VAL A 88 -11.98 -5.64 -8.75
N THR A 89 -11.88 -5.23 -10.01
CA THR A 89 -12.70 -5.80 -11.08
C THR A 89 -12.01 -5.84 -12.44
N ASN A 90 -12.36 -6.85 -13.24
CA ASN A 90 -11.92 -6.96 -14.63
C ASN A 90 -12.89 -6.21 -15.55
N LEU A 91 -12.35 -5.32 -16.37
CA LEU A 91 -13.09 -4.52 -17.35
C LEU A 91 -12.52 -4.74 -18.75
N PRO A 92 -13.26 -5.37 -19.67
CA PRO A 92 -12.92 -5.37 -21.08
C PRO A 92 -12.71 -3.95 -21.63
N ALA A 93 -12.02 -3.85 -22.77
CA ALA A 93 -11.90 -2.59 -23.50
C ALA A 93 -13.30 -2.00 -23.81
N GLN A 94 -13.44 -0.68 -23.69
CA GLN A 94 -14.65 0.06 -24.04
C GLN A 94 -15.94 -0.53 -23.44
N SER A 95 -15.87 -0.89 -22.15
CA SER A 95 -16.95 -1.59 -21.46
C SER A 95 -17.36 -0.87 -20.19
N LYS A 96 -18.53 -1.27 -19.67
CA LYS A 96 -19.08 -0.78 -18.41
C LYS A 96 -19.62 -1.96 -17.60
N LYS A 97 -19.35 -1.95 -16.30
CA LYS A 97 -19.94 -2.85 -15.32
C LYS A 97 -20.76 -2.08 -14.30
N VAL A 98 -21.80 -2.73 -13.78
CA VAL A 98 -22.68 -2.17 -12.75
C VAL A 98 -22.62 -3.06 -11.53
N PHE A 99 -22.35 -2.44 -10.39
CA PHE A 99 -22.25 -3.07 -9.09
C PHE A 99 -23.35 -2.57 -8.17
N THR A 100 -23.93 -3.47 -7.38
CA THR A 100 -24.81 -3.12 -6.28
C THR A 100 -24.04 -3.25 -4.97
N LEU A 101 -23.95 -2.14 -4.24
CA LEU A 101 -23.29 -2.09 -2.94
C LEU A 101 -24.35 -1.99 -1.85
N THR A 102 -24.35 -2.90 -0.89
CA THR A 102 -25.20 -2.84 0.30
C THR A 102 -24.33 -2.58 1.52
N LEU A 103 -24.50 -1.42 2.14
CA LEU A 103 -23.84 -1.02 3.38
C LEU A 103 -24.78 -1.27 4.55
N SER A 104 -24.27 -1.77 5.67
CA SER A 104 -25.08 -2.08 6.85
C SER A 104 -24.44 -1.58 8.14
N SER A 105 -25.29 -1.21 9.09
CA SER A 105 -24.92 -0.92 10.48
C SER A 105 -24.70 -2.19 11.32
N ALA A 106 -25.12 -3.36 10.82
CA ALA A 106 -24.80 -4.65 11.41
C ALA A 106 -23.40 -5.11 10.98
N LYS A 107 -22.70 -5.80 11.87
CA LYS A 107 -21.45 -6.50 11.52
C LYS A 107 -21.81 -7.87 10.96
N ILE A 108 -21.13 -8.28 9.89
CA ILE A 108 -21.16 -9.66 9.39
C ILE A 108 -19.76 -10.25 9.51
N ASN A 109 -19.67 -11.52 9.89
CA ASN A 109 -18.40 -12.25 9.93
C ASN A 109 -18.18 -12.94 8.59
N LYS A 110 -17.90 -12.15 7.55
CA LYS A 110 -17.65 -12.65 6.20
C LYS A 110 -16.16 -12.58 5.89
N THR A 111 -15.64 -13.67 5.35
CA THR A 111 -14.25 -13.79 4.92
C THR A 111 -14.20 -14.07 3.42
N TYR A 112 -13.34 -13.36 2.72
CA TYR A 112 -13.00 -13.64 1.33
C TYR A 112 -11.58 -14.21 1.26
N PRO A 113 -11.27 -15.03 0.23
CA PRO A 113 -9.89 -15.45 -0.01
C PRO A 113 -8.97 -14.24 -0.13
N ALA A 114 -7.90 -14.23 0.66
CA ALA A 114 -6.91 -13.16 0.62
C ALA A 114 -6.10 -13.25 -0.68
N ARG A 115 -5.95 -12.11 -1.37
CA ARG A 115 -5.06 -11.94 -2.53
C ARG A 115 -3.90 -10.98 -2.26
N VAL A 116 -3.87 -10.48 -1.04
CA VAL A 116 -2.85 -9.62 -0.47
C VAL A 116 -2.73 -9.96 1.01
N PHE A 117 -1.58 -9.64 1.60
CA PHE A 117 -1.34 -9.79 3.02
C PHE A 117 -0.34 -8.73 3.49
N ALA A 118 -0.52 -8.21 4.69
CA ALA A 118 0.47 -7.36 5.33
C ALA A 118 0.50 -7.56 6.84
N GLU A 119 1.68 -7.40 7.42
CA GLU A 119 1.86 -7.55 8.85
C GLU A 119 3.00 -6.67 9.39
N MET A 120 2.89 -6.40 10.68
CA MET A 120 3.92 -5.79 11.50
C MET A 120 4.14 -6.69 12.71
N LEU A 121 5.37 -7.16 12.89
CA LEU A 121 5.72 -8.11 13.94
C LEU A 121 6.77 -7.48 14.87
N PHE A 122 6.40 -7.28 16.12
CA PHE A 122 7.32 -6.85 17.19
C PHE A 122 8.12 -8.04 17.70
N ARG A 123 9.44 -7.86 17.82
CA ARG A 123 10.26 -8.82 18.56
C ARG A 123 9.91 -8.78 20.05
N THR A 124 9.82 -9.95 20.68
CA THR A 124 9.63 -10.05 22.14
C THR A 124 10.96 -10.37 22.83
N ALA A 125 10.94 -10.43 24.17
CA ALA A 125 12.10 -10.86 24.95
C ALA A 125 12.46 -12.34 24.73
N LYS A 126 11.57 -13.13 24.13
CA LYS A 126 11.82 -14.54 23.82
C LYS A 126 12.16 -14.71 22.35
N SER A 127 13.15 -15.55 22.09
CA SER A 127 13.56 -15.89 20.73
C SER A 127 12.39 -16.53 19.96
N ASN A 128 12.21 -16.11 18.71
CA ASN A 128 11.18 -16.61 17.79
C ASN A 128 9.73 -16.45 18.28
N GLU A 129 9.47 -15.62 19.28
CA GLU A 129 8.11 -15.18 19.63
C GLU A 129 7.94 -13.72 19.20
N TYR A 130 6.87 -13.45 18.46
CA TYR A 130 6.55 -12.14 17.92
C TYR A 130 5.15 -11.71 18.35
N ALA A 131 4.97 -10.42 18.63
CA ALA A 131 3.65 -9.84 18.85
C ALA A 131 3.20 -9.09 17.60
N HIS A 132 1.93 -9.26 17.20
CA HIS A 132 1.37 -8.49 16.10
C HIS A 132 1.17 -7.03 16.51
N GLY A 133 1.60 -6.12 15.64
CA GLY A 133 1.45 -4.69 15.80
C GLY A 133 0.60 -4.06 14.70
N THR A 134 0.05 -2.89 15.00
CA THR A 134 -0.61 -2.04 14.01
C THR A 134 0.04 -0.66 13.89
N ALA A 135 0.80 -0.23 14.89
CA ALA A 135 1.54 1.03 14.85
C ALA A 135 2.78 0.98 15.75
N VAL A 136 3.85 1.66 15.33
CA VAL A 136 5.08 1.86 16.11
C VAL A 136 5.61 3.26 15.91
N TYR A 137 6.14 3.88 16.96
CA TYR A 137 6.80 5.18 16.92
C TYR A 137 8.08 5.15 17.75
N ALA A 138 9.10 5.89 17.31
CA ALA A 138 10.35 6.07 18.03
C ALA A 138 10.85 7.52 17.86
N PRO A 139 11.62 8.05 18.83
CA PRO A 139 12.42 9.26 18.61
C PRO A 139 13.31 9.12 17.38
N GLY A 140 13.52 10.20 16.64
CA GLY A 140 14.20 10.15 15.34
C GLY A 140 15.67 9.72 15.37
N ASP A 141 16.32 9.81 16.53
CA ASP A 141 17.72 9.41 16.77
C ASP A 141 17.87 7.98 17.32
N SER A 142 16.76 7.28 17.53
CA SER A 142 16.77 5.92 18.06
C SER A 142 17.21 4.89 17.01
N TYR A 143 17.96 3.87 17.44
CA TYR A 143 18.26 2.72 16.60
C TYR A 143 17.05 1.78 16.52
N THR A 144 16.35 1.82 15.38
CA THR A 144 15.06 1.13 15.19
C THR A 144 15.15 -0.15 14.35
N TYR A 145 16.30 -0.42 13.72
CA TYR A 145 16.46 -1.46 12.70
C TYR A 145 16.00 -2.85 13.15
N THR A 146 16.28 -3.24 14.40
CA THR A 146 15.99 -4.59 14.91
C THR A 146 14.69 -4.71 15.70
N ILE A 147 13.93 -3.63 15.89
CA ILE A 147 12.71 -3.64 16.74
C ILE A 147 11.62 -4.53 16.12
N LEU A 148 11.49 -4.47 14.80
CA LEU A 148 10.54 -5.25 14.01
C LEU A 148 11.22 -6.48 13.41
N GLN A 149 10.50 -7.60 13.32
CA GLN A 149 11.01 -8.85 12.75
C GLN A 149 11.51 -8.63 11.32
N HIS A 150 10.68 -8.02 10.47
CA HIS A 150 11.00 -7.74 9.06
C HIS A 150 11.93 -6.54 8.87
N HIS A 151 12.38 -5.91 9.96
CA HIS A 151 12.97 -4.57 10.00
C HIS A 151 12.00 -3.44 9.58
N GLY A 152 10.70 -3.73 9.55
CA GLY A 152 9.67 -2.89 8.97
C GLY A 152 8.28 -3.54 8.96
N ILE A 153 7.30 -2.86 8.35
CA ILE A 153 6.08 -3.51 7.84
C ILE A 153 6.46 -4.34 6.61
N ALA A 154 5.97 -5.58 6.53
CA ALA A 154 6.00 -6.38 5.31
C ALA A 154 4.61 -6.44 4.70
N PHE A 155 4.51 -6.35 3.38
CA PHE A 155 3.25 -6.39 2.65
C PHE A 155 3.45 -7.03 1.28
N GLU A 156 2.43 -7.74 0.80
CA GLU A 156 2.50 -8.54 -0.41
C GLU A 156 1.17 -8.60 -1.15
N SER A 157 1.27 -8.89 -2.43
CA SER A 157 0.19 -9.41 -3.26
C SER A 157 0.55 -10.81 -3.72
N GLU A 158 -0.36 -11.48 -4.43
CA GLU A 158 -0.06 -12.74 -5.11
C GLU A 158 1.18 -12.66 -6.05
N LEU A 159 1.63 -11.47 -6.45
CA LEU A 159 2.73 -11.31 -7.42
C LEU A 159 4.09 -11.01 -6.78
N VAL A 160 4.10 -10.17 -5.75
CA VAL A 160 5.33 -9.59 -5.19
C VAL A 160 5.18 -9.35 -3.69
N ALA A 161 6.31 -9.21 -2.99
CA ALA A 161 6.35 -8.80 -1.59
C ALA A 161 7.39 -7.71 -1.36
N TYR A 162 7.08 -6.83 -0.41
CA TYR A 162 7.86 -5.68 -0.03
C TYR A 162 8.03 -5.63 1.50
N ARG A 163 9.08 -4.96 1.96
CA ARG A 163 9.12 -4.38 3.31
C ARG A 163 9.44 -2.89 3.23
N ILE A 164 9.01 -2.13 4.23
CA ILE A 164 9.41 -0.72 4.39
C ILE A 164 10.31 -0.62 5.61
N TYR A 165 11.58 -0.25 5.45
CA TYR A 165 12.48 -0.14 6.60
C TYR A 165 11.97 0.87 7.64
N PHE A 166 11.90 0.46 8.91
CA PHE A 166 11.63 1.37 10.02
C PHE A 166 12.93 2.03 10.47
N ASN A 167 13.47 2.94 9.67
CA ASN A 167 14.67 3.74 9.98
C ASN A 167 14.70 5.02 9.10
N GLU A 168 15.80 5.79 9.16
CA GLU A 168 16.03 7.02 8.38
C GLU A 168 15.91 6.83 6.87
N LYS A 169 16.07 5.59 6.40
CA LYS A 169 16.00 5.29 4.98
C LYS A 169 14.58 5.28 4.45
N GLN A 170 13.69 4.64 5.22
CA GLN A 170 12.33 4.24 4.82
C GLN A 170 12.28 3.48 3.49
N THR A 171 13.41 2.91 3.03
CA THR A 171 13.51 2.30 1.72
C THR A 171 12.61 1.07 1.62
N THR A 172 11.89 0.95 0.52
CA THR A 172 11.18 -0.27 0.14
C THR A 172 12.16 -1.31 -0.36
N ASP A 173 12.21 -2.44 0.34
CA ASP A 173 13.07 -3.58 0.03
C ASP A 173 12.24 -4.77 -0.47
N LEU A 174 12.85 -5.67 -1.22
CA LEU A 174 12.14 -6.54 -2.16
C LEU A 174 12.28 -8.01 -1.81
N TYR A 175 11.16 -8.73 -1.82
CA TYR A 175 11.11 -10.18 -1.72
C TYR A 175 10.56 -10.75 -3.03
N GLY A 176 11.41 -11.46 -3.76
CA GLY A 176 11.09 -11.99 -5.09
C GLY A 176 10.59 -13.42 -5.02
N LYS A 177 9.42 -13.67 -5.60
CA LYS A 177 8.73 -14.97 -5.59
C LYS A 177 9.03 -15.79 -6.85
N PHE A 178 8.94 -17.11 -6.76
CA PHE A 178 8.98 -18.00 -7.93
C PHE A 178 7.60 -18.16 -8.57
N ASN A 179 6.58 -18.34 -7.73
CA ASN A 179 5.21 -18.61 -8.13
C ASN A 179 4.27 -17.55 -7.57
N LYS A 180 3.07 -17.43 -8.16
CA LYS A 180 2.05 -16.54 -7.61
C LYS A 180 1.50 -17.13 -6.31
N GLY A 181 1.36 -16.33 -5.27
CA GLY A 181 0.87 -16.75 -3.97
C GLY A 181 1.20 -15.76 -2.87
N LEU A 182 0.63 -15.97 -1.69
CA LEU A 182 0.98 -15.25 -0.46
C LEU A 182 1.97 -16.11 0.33
N GLU A 183 3.06 -15.50 0.77
CA GLU A 183 4.20 -16.19 1.39
C GLU A 183 4.61 -15.57 2.73
N ILE A 184 4.35 -14.28 2.95
CA ILE A 184 4.93 -13.53 4.07
C ILE A 184 4.41 -14.00 5.42
N GLU A 185 3.13 -14.38 5.51
CA GLU A 185 2.56 -14.92 6.76
C GLU A 185 3.33 -16.16 7.26
N GLU A 186 3.80 -17.02 6.35
CA GLU A 186 4.51 -18.26 6.70
C GLU A 186 6.03 -18.07 6.74
N SER A 187 6.60 -17.30 5.81
CA SER A 187 8.05 -17.11 5.69
C SER A 187 8.59 -16.05 6.63
N MET A 188 7.73 -15.16 7.14
CA MET A 188 8.13 -13.98 7.90
C MET A 188 9.27 -13.20 7.22
N PHE A 189 9.22 -13.08 5.88
CA PHE A 189 10.26 -12.49 5.04
C PHE A 189 11.59 -13.26 4.98
N TYR A 190 11.79 -14.26 5.85
CA TYR A 190 13.03 -15.04 6.00
C TYR A 190 12.71 -16.54 5.93
N PRO A 191 12.49 -17.08 4.73
CA PRO A 191 12.12 -18.48 4.55
C PRO A 191 13.19 -19.43 5.10
N THR A 192 12.73 -20.52 5.68
CA THR A 192 13.56 -21.67 6.07
C THR A 192 14.03 -22.46 4.84
N ASP A 193 15.04 -23.31 4.99
CA ASP A 193 15.51 -24.17 3.90
C ASP A 193 14.39 -25.12 3.40
N GLU A 194 13.46 -25.54 4.27
CA GLU A 194 12.28 -26.33 3.88
C GLU A 194 11.31 -25.50 3.01
N GLN A 195 11.06 -24.24 3.36
CA GLN A 195 10.21 -23.34 2.58
C GLN A 195 10.84 -23.03 1.22
N LEU A 196 12.16 -22.79 1.18
CA LEU A 196 12.89 -22.63 -0.07
C LEU A 196 12.76 -23.87 -0.98
N GLN A 197 12.81 -25.09 -0.42
CA GLN A 197 12.56 -26.32 -1.18
C GLN A 197 11.13 -26.45 -1.69
N LYS A 198 10.14 -25.89 -0.97
CA LYS A 198 8.74 -25.79 -1.41
C LYS A 198 8.51 -24.71 -2.48
N GLY A 199 9.53 -23.91 -2.80
CA GLY A 199 9.48 -22.89 -3.83
C GLY A 199 9.09 -21.50 -3.34
N PHE A 200 9.25 -21.21 -2.04
CA PHE A 200 9.19 -19.85 -1.53
C PHE A 200 10.29 -18.98 -2.16
N GLY A 201 9.95 -17.72 -2.37
CA GLY A 201 10.90 -16.65 -2.69
C GLY A 201 11.80 -16.28 -1.52
N ASP A 202 12.54 -15.19 -1.66
CA ASP A 202 13.41 -14.60 -0.63
C ASP A 202 13.88 -13.21 -1.09
N ASP A 203 14.74 -12.58 -0.28
CA ASP A 203 15.39 -11.30 -0.59
C ASP A 203 16.09 -11.37 -1.97
N VAL A 204 16.02 -10.28 -2.74
CA VAL A 204 16.56 -10.22 -4.11
C VAL A 204 17.61 -9.14 -4.31
N ILE A 205 17.67 -8.08 -3.51
CA ILE A 205 18.68 -7.03 -3.68
C ILE A 205 19.05 -6.33 -2.38
N LEU A 206 20.32 -5.91 -2.26
CA LEU A 206 20.72 -4.92 -1.26
C LEU A 206 20.38 -3.50 -1.72
N VAL A 207 19.39 -2.87 -1.07
CA VAL A 207 18.99 -1.48 -1.41
C VAL A 207 20.00 -0.40 -0.98
N ARG A 208 20.90 -0.68 -0.03
CA ARG A 208 21.96 0.24 0.42
C ARG A 208 21.44 1.65 0.77
N GLY A 209 21.97 2.70 0.13
CA GLY A 209 21.54 4.10 0.31
C GLY A 209 20.61 4.59 -0.81
N SER A 210 20.08 3.66 -1.61
CA SER A 210 19.24 3.99 -2.76
C SER A 210 17.77 4.25 -2.37
N CYS A 211 16.99 4.73 -3.34
CA CYS A 211 15.53 4.77 -3.31
C CYS A 211 14.89 3.37 -3.36
N GLY A 212 15.66 2.29 -3.54
CA GLY A 212 15.12 0.97 -3.82
C GLY A 212 14.25 1.00 -5.08
N ALA A 213 13.01 0.49 -4.98
CA ALA A 213 12.07 0.52 -6.10
C ALA A 213 11.43 1.90 -6.35
N GLY A 214 11.45 2.83 -5.38
CA GLY A 214 10.71 4.09 -5.51
C GLY A 214 10.50 4.89 -4.23
N THR A 215 11.34 4.75 -3.21
CA THR A 215 11.17 5.47 -1.94
C THR A 215 11.43 6.96 -2.14
N LEU A 216 10.53 7.81 -1.62
CA LEU A 216 10.73 9.25 -1.60
C LEU A 216 11.86 9.61 -0.63
N ARG A 217 12.75 10.49 -1.08
CA ARG A 217 13.95 10.90 -0.36
C ARG A 217 14.07 12.42 -0.34
N GLY A 218 14.86 12.93 0.60
CA GLY A 218 15.33 14.31 0.52
C GLY A 218 16.31 14.48 -0.65
N TRP A 219 16.54 15.72 -1.05
CA TRP A 219 17.43 16.14 -2.13
C TRP A 219 18.25 17.34 -1.67
N ASP A 220 19.57 17.22 -1.69
CA ASP A 220 20.50 18.27 -1.25
C ASP A 220 20.92 19.25 -2.36
N GLY A 221 20.40 19.05 -3.58
CA GLY A 221 20.82 19.76 -4.79
C GLY A 221 21.65 18.89 -5.75
N SER A 222 22.21 17.79 -5.26
CA SER A 222 23.14 16.92 -5.99
C SER A 222 22.85 15.42 -5.88
N GLN A 223 22.39 14.94 -4.73
CA GLN A 223 22.12 13.52 -4.47
C GLN A 223 20.94 13.31 -3.52
N ALA A 224 20.40 12.08 -3.52
CA ALA A 224 19.40 11.68 -2.56
C ALA A 224 19.96 11.68 -1.13
N THR A 225 19.13 12.05 -0.16
CA THR A 225 19.47 12.07 1.28
C THR A 225 18.44 11.28 2.09
N ASP A 226 18.88 10.80 3.25
CA ASP A 226 17.99 10.18 4.24
C ASP A 226 16.96 11.17 4.78
N ILE A 227 15.85 10.65 5.29
CA ILE A 227 14.79 11.46 5.90
C ILE A 227 15.16 11.74 7.36
N GLN A 228 16.11 12.66 7.54
CA GLN A 228 16.67 13.07 8.83
C GLN A 228 17.26 14.49 8.77
N PRO A 229 17.37 15.20 9.91
CA PRO A 229 16.90 14.81 11.25
C PRO A 229 15.37 14.94 11.38
N VAL A 230 14.77 14.11 12.23
CA VAL A 230 13.32 14.14 12.54
C VAL A 230 13.12 14.07 14.05
N ALA A 231 12.02 14.65 14.57
CA ALA A 231 11.66 14.49 15.98
C ALA A 231 11.18 13.06 16.27
N PHE A 232 10.30 12.52 15.42
CA PHE A 232 9.78 11.16 15.55
C PHE A 232 9.68 10.47 14.19
N ARG A 233 9.80 9.14 14.24
CA ARG A 233 9.53 8.24 13.11
C ARG A 233 8.48 7.24 13.51
N GLY A 234 7.58 6.91 12.58
CA GLY A 234 6.54 5.92 12.82
C GLY A 234 6.26 5.03 11.61
N GLN A 235 5.56 3.94 11.87
CA GLN A 235 4.92 3.11 10.85
C GLN A 235 3.54 2.69 11.34
N ARG A 236 2.57 2.58 10.42
CA ARG A 236 1.23 2.08 10.72
C ARG A 236 0.79 1.06 9.67
N LEU A 237 0.33 -0.09 10.11
CA LEU A 237 -0.39 -1.05 9.28
C LEU A 237 -1.87 -0.68 9.33
N ILE A 238 -2.37 -0.13 8.23
CA ILE A 238 -3.75 0.36 8.10
C ILE A 238 -4.68 -0.75 7.64
N ALA A 239 -4.26 -1.55 6.66
CA ALA A 239 -5.06 -2.65 6.13
C ALA A 239 -4.17 -3.81 5.64
N SER A 240 -4.66 -5.04 5.80
CA SER A 240 -3.93 -6.28 5.44
C SER A 240 -4.60 -7.10 4.34
N GLY A 241 -5.88 -6.88 4.03
CA GLY A 241 -6.59 -7.64 2.99
C GLY A 241 -8.07 -7.82 3.28
N PRO A 242 -8.81 -8.47 2.38
CA PRO A 242 -8.34 -9.38 1.31
C PRO A 242 -8.08 -8.74 -0.06
N VAL A 243 -8.41 -7.46 -0.26
CA VAL A 243 -8.39 -6.76 -1.56
C VAL A 243 -7.14 -5.88 -1.71
N ARG A 244 -6.74 -5.17 -0.66
CA ARG A 244 -5.55 -4.31 -0.68
C ARG A 244 -4.88 -4.26 0.67
N THR A 245 -3.58 -4.02 0.67
CA THR A 245 -2.82 -3.64 1.87
C THR A 245 -2.59 -2.15 1.86
N ILE A 246 -2.55 -1.56 3.05
CA ILE A 246 -2.22 -0.14 3.24
C ILE A 246 -1.24 -0.04 4.41
N ALA A 247 -0.08 0.56 4.14
CA ALA A 247 0.98 0.75 5.12
C ALA A 247 1.53 2.17 5.06
N ASP A 248 1.62 2.83 6.21
CA ASP A 248 2.16 4.18 6.34
C ASP A 248 3.59 4.12 6.89
N ALA A 249 4.50 4.89 6.30
CA ALA A 249 5.77 5.26 6.88
C ALA A 249 5.77 6.76 7.17
N GLU A 250 5.98 7.13 8.43
CA GLU A 250 5.69 8.46 8.95
C GLU A 250 6.93 9.11 9.56
N VAL A 251 7.05 10.42 9.38
CA VAL A 251 7.98 11.27 10.12
C VAL A 251 7.29 12.51 10.64
N LYS A 252 7.71 12.96 11.83
CA LYS A 252 7.29 14.21 12.44
C LYS A 252 8.50 15.09 12.73
N GLY A 253 8.33 16.40 12.53
CA GLY A 253 9.39 17.36 12.81
C GLY A 253 10.62 17.17 11.91
N TRP A 254 10.43 16.85 10.62
CA TRP A 254 11.56 16.71 9.69
C TRP A 254 12.13 18.09 9.35
N GLU A 255 13.34 18.37 9.81
CA GLU A 255 14.06 19.59 9.47
C GLU A 255 14.59 19.48 8.03
N TYR A 256 13.93 20.17 7.11
CA TYR A 256 14.18 20.03 5.69
C TYR A 256 14.10 21.36 4.94
N GLN A 257 15.18 21.71 4.23
CA GLN A 257 15.29 22.93 3.41
C GLN A 257 14.82 24.22 4.12
N GLY A 258 15.15 24.35 5.42
CA GLY A 258 14.81 25.52 6.24
C GLY A 258 13.39 25.51 6.81
N LYS A 259 12.70 24.38 6.74
CA LYS A 259 11.36 24.15 7.30
C LYS A 259 11.32 22.93 8.21
N GLU A 260 10.23 22.82 8.94
CA GLU A 260 9.84 21.62 9.65
C GLU A 260 8.64 20.98 8.92
N LEU A 261 8.75 19.70 8.54
CA LEU A 261 7.71 18.96 7.82
C LEU A 261 7.20 17.77 8.63
N ASN A 262 5.89 17.54 8.57
CA ASN A 262 5.29 16.27 8.97
C ASN A 262 4.83 15.54 7.71
N MET A 263 5.28 14.31 7.52
CA MET A 263 5.09 13.57 6.27
C MET A 263 4.67 12.13 6.55
N ILE A 264 3.73 11.64 5.74
CA ILE A 264 3.37 10.23 5.66
C ILE A 264 3.57 9.77 4.21
N ASN A 265 4.36 8.72 4.02
CA ASN A 265 4.38 7.94 2.79
C ASN A 265 3.41 6.76 2.97
N ARG A 266 2.25 6.82 2.31
CA ARG A 266 1.23 5.77 2.35
C ARG A 266 1.36 4.88 1.12
N TYR A 267 1.71 3.62 1.36
CA TYR A 267 1.82 2.57 0.35
C TYR A 267 0.53 1.78 0.28
N THR A 268 -0.06 1.68 -0.91
CA THR A 268 -1.21 0.82 -1.17
C THR A 268 -0.85 -0.20 -2.25
N LEU A 269 -1.01 -1.49 -1.94
CA LEU A 269 -0.79 -2.60 -2.88
C LEU A 269 -2.09 -3.39 -3.04
N TYR A 270 -2.57 -3.51 -4.27
CA TYR A 270 -3.83 -4.16 -4.60
C TYR A 270 -3.65 -5.63 -5.00
N ALA A 271 -4.70 -6.42 -4.81
CA ALA A 271 -4.82 -7.78 -5.31
C ALA A 271 -4.56 -7.84 -6.83
N GLY A 272 -3.70 -8.74 -7.28
CA GLY A 272 -3.33 -8.86 -8.70
C GLY A 272 -2.33 -7.81 -9.21
N HIS A 273 -1.89 -6.87 -8.38
CA HIS A 273 -0.92 -5.85 -8.75
C HIS A 273 0.49 -6.17 -8.26
N ARG A 274 1.50 -5.76 -9.05
CA ARG A 274 2.90 -5.72 -8.60
C ARG A 274 3.32 -4.30 -8.22
N ASP A 275 2.58 -3.30 -8.66
CA ASP A 275 2.81 -1.91 -8.36
C ASP A 275 2.17 -1.50 -7.03
N ALA A 276 2.93 -0.75 -6.24
CA ALA A 276 2.43 -0.02 -5.10
C ALA A 276 2.16 1.44 -5.52
N GLN A 277 0.97 1.91 -5.18
CA GLN A 277 0.66 3.34 -5.18
C GLN A 277 1.27 3.97 -3.94
N VAL A 278 1.93 5.12 -4.09
CA VAL A 278 2.48 5.89 -2.98
C VAL A 278 1.83 7.27 -2.94
N ASP A 279 1.06 7.51 -1.89
CA ASP A 279 0.52 8.83 -1.54
C ASP A 279 1.42 9.49 -0.50
N VAL A 280 2.03 10.62 -0.86
CA VAL A 280 2.88 11.40 0.04
C VAL A 280 2.04 12.52 0.63
N LEU A 281 1.72 12.43 1.91
CA LEU A 281 0.79 13.30 2.62
C LEU A 281 1.56 14.22 3.56
N PHE A 282 1.19 15.51 3.56
CA PHE A 282 1.69 16.52 4.47
C PHE A 282 0.52 17.14 5.25
N ASP A 283 0.76 17.54 6.50
CA ASP A 283 -0.26 18.21 7.32
C ASP A 283 -0.51 19.66 6.88
N GLN A 284 0.49 20.31 6.29
CA GLN A 284 0.43 21.64 5.67
C GLN A 284 0.78 21.61 4.18
N PRO A 285 0.30 22.58 3.39
CA PRO A 285 0.68 22.66 1.98
C PRO A 285 2.19 22.87 1.85
N LEU A 286 2.80 22.25 0.85
CA LEU A 286 4.20 22.47 0.52
C LEU A 286 4.41 23.88 -0.08
N ASP A 287 5.62 24.40 0.05
CA ASP A 287 6.04 25.63 -0.63
C ASP A 287 6.88 25.29 -1.85
N LYS A 288 8.20 25.21 -1.70
CA LYS A 288 9.17 25.00 -2.79
C LYS A 288 10.14 23.87 -2.50
N GLU A 289 9.84 23.06 -1.48
CA GLU A 289 10.61 21.90 -1.12
C GLU A 289 10.78 21.01 -2.36
N THR A 290 12.01 20.58 -2.58
CA THR A 290 12.35 19.66 -3.67
C THR A 290 12.75 18.34 -3.06
N PHE A 291 12.06 17.27 -3.41
CA PHE A 291 12.37 15.90 -3.03
C PHE A 291 12.99 15.15 -4.22
N CYS A 292 13.32 13.88 -4.05
CA CYS A 292 13.60 13.00 -5.18
C CYS A 292 13.04 11.60 -4.97
N THR A 293 12.71 10.92 -6.06
CA THR A 293 12.42 9.48 -6.09
C THR A 293 12.77 8.92 -7.47
N GLY A 294 12.85 7.60 -7.57
CA GLY A 294 13.26 6.88 -8.77
C GLY A 294 13.68 5.46 -8.42
N VAL A 295 14.62 4.91 -9.17
CA VAL A 295 15.02 3.50 -9.05
C VAL A 295 16.50 3.37 -8.75
N GLN A 296 16.87 2.31 -8.04
CA GLN A 296 18.26 1.98 -7.78
C GLN A 296 19.04 1.73 -9.09
N ASN A 297 20.25 2.29 -9.16
CA ASN A 297 21.29 1.90 -10.11
C ASN A 297 21.99 0.62 -9.58
N ILE A 298 21.32 -0.51 -9.77
CA ILE A 298 21.72 -1.83 -9.23
C ILE A 298 23.16 -2.17 -9.65
N SER A 299 24.00 -2.56 -8.69
CA SER A 299 25.44 -2.83 -8.87
C SER A 299 26.24 -1.68 -9.54
N TYR A 300 25.71 -0.44 -9.54
CA TYR A 300 26.32 0.73 -10.19
C TYR A 300 26.43 0.66 -11.71
N SER A 301 25.81 -0.33 -12.34
CA SER A 301 25.92 -0.62 -13.76
C SER A 301 24.62 -1.13 -14.37
N ALA A 302 23.47 -0.78 -13.77
CA ALA A 302 22.19 -1.23 -14.26
C ALA A 302 21.89 -0.63 -15.63
N THR A 303 21.25 -1.42 -16.50
CA THR A 303 20.62 -0.87 -17.70
C THR A 303 19.47 0.02 -17.25
N MET A 304 19.34 1.21 -17.85
CA MET A 304 18.32 2.19 -17.51
C MET A 304 17.45 2.52 -18.73
N TYR A 305 16.17 2.73 -18.48
CA TYR A 305 15.25 3.42 -19.38
C TYR A 305 14.65 4.63 -18.67
N SER A 306 14.50 5.73 -19.41
CA SER A 306 13.70 6.87 -19.00
C SER A 306 12.93 7.39 -20.21
N ASP A 307 11.68 7.78 -19.99
CA ASP A 307 10.86 8.42 -21.04
C ASP A 307 10.98 9.95 -21.05
N HIS A 308 11.80 10.53 -20.16
CA HIS A 308 11.94 11.97 -19.96
C HIS A 308 10.68 12.70 -19.49
N GLU A 309 9.67 11.92 -19.08
CA GLU A 309 8.30 12.34 -18.84
C GLU A 309 7.75 11.68 -17.55
N GLY A 310 8.63 11.23 -16.66
CA GLY A 310 8.30 10.74 -15.32
C GLY A 310 8.39 9.24 -15.10
N LEU A 311 8.64 8.45 -16.14
CA LEU A 311 8.96 7.04 -16.00
C LEU A 311 10.47 6.87 -15.98
N VAL A 312 10.97 6.21 -14.93
CA VAL A 312 12.34 5.69 -14.88
C VAL A 312 12.30 4.23 -14.49
N ALA A 313 13.06 3.41 -15.19
CA ALA A 313 13.16 1.98 -14.94
C ALA A 313 14.63 1.53 -15.00
N SER A 314 14.98 0.54 -14.18
CA SER A 314 16.29 -0.09 -14.20
C SER A 314 16.17 -1.61 -14.27
N TRP A 315 17.22 -2.25 -14.77
CA TRP A 315 17.38 -3.69 -14.82
C TRP A 315 18.82 -4.04 -14.49
N GLY A 316 19.03 -4.85 -13.47
CA GLY A 316 20.38 -5.17 -13.03
C GLY A 316 20.47 -6.40 -12.14
N THR A 317 21.70 -6.81 -11.88
CA THR A 317 22.04 -8.04 -11.16
C THR A 317 22.97 -7.71 -10.00
N ASP A 318 22.57 -8.02 -8.76
CA ASP A 318 23.41 -7.84 -7.58
C ASP A 318 23.13 -8.93 -6.54
N TRP A 319 23.86 -8.90 -5.43
CA TRP A 319 23.66 -9.79 -4.30
C TRP A 319 22.46 -9.33 -3.44
N PRO A 320 21.60 -10.27 -3.00
CA PRO A 320 20.50 -9.96 -2.10
C PRO A 320 20.99 -9.67 -0.68
N VAL A 321 22.09 -10.30 -0.26
CA VAL A 321 22.68 -10.14 1.06
C VAL A 321 24.21 -10.18 1.00
N GLY A 322 24.88 -9.85 2.10
CA GLY A 322 26.35 -9.90 2.19
C GLY A 322 26.94 -11.31 2.20
N ASP A 323 26.14 -12.34 2.50
CA ASP A 323 26.58 -13.74 2.44
C ASP A 323 26.57 -14.24 0.98
N THR A 324 27.72 -14.11 0.33
CA THR A 324 27.93 -14.54 -1.06
C THR A 324 28.27 -16.03 -1.19
N ILE A 325 28.29 -16.78 -0.09
CA ILE A 325 28.52 -18.24 -0.09
C ILE A 325 27.17 -18.95 -0.16
N LYS A 326 26.19 -18.54 0.67
CA LYS A 326 24.85 -19.14 0.70
C LYS A 326 23.98 -18.66 -0.46
N TYR A 327 24.02 -17.36 -0.76
CA TYR A 327 23.15 -16.76 -1.76
C TYR A 327 23.84 -16.66 -3.11
N LYS A 328 23.07 -16.43 -4.17
CA LYS A 328 23.57 -16.12 -5.50
C LYS A 328 23.13 -14.71 -5.90
N LYS A 329 23.75 -14.15 -6.93
CA LYS A 329 23.27 -12.90 -7.51
C LYS A 329 21.90 -13.10 -8.13
N GLU A 330 21.04 -12.11 -7.92
CA GLU A 330 19.69 -12.08 -8.45
C GLU A 330 19.52 -10.91 -9.38
N THR A 331 18.63 -11.07 -10.36
CA THR A 331 18.33 -10.03 -11.34
C THR A 331 16.94 -9.50 -11.11
N VAL A 332 16.81 -8.18 -11.02
CA VAL A 332 15.52 -7.52 -10.83
C VAL A 332 15.35 -6.37 -11.81
N GLY A 333 14.10 -6.10 -12.15
CA GLY A 333 13.66 -4.89 -12.82
C GLY A 333 12.93 -3.99 -11.83
N LEU A 334 13.28 -2.70 -11.79
CA LEU A 334 12.61 -1.68 -10.99
C LEU A 334 11.98 -0.65 -11.91
N ALA A 335 10.85 -0.06 -11.51
CA ALA A 335 10.24 1.05 -12.23
C ALA A 335 9.50 1.99 -11.26
N THR A 336 9.66 3.29 -11.48
CA THR A 336 8.92 4.34 -10.80
C THR A 336 8.28 5.25 -11.83
N TYR A 337 7.01 5.58 -11.64
CA TYR A 337 6.27 6.56 -12.44
C TYR A 337 5.81 7.72 -11.56
N ILE A 338 6.20 8.93 -11.95
CA ILE A 338 5.83 10.19 -11.31
C ILE A 338 5.03 11.03 -12.32
N PRO A 339 3.82 11.50 -12.00
CA PRO A 339 3.07 12.38 -12.88
C PRO A 339 3.85 13.64 -13.27
N LYS A 340 3.85 13.97 -14.56
CA LYS A 340 4.67 15.05 -15.14
C LYS A 340 4.60 16.38 -14.38
N LYS A 341 3.43 16.75 -13.86
CA LYS A 341 3.22 18.01 -13.12
C LYS A 341 4.10 18.15 -11.87
N TYR A 342 4.54 17.05 -11.28
CA TYR A 342 5.38 17.05 -10.08
C TYR A 342 6.88 17.03 -10.38
N ILE A 343 7.26 16.71 -11.61
CA ILE A 343 8.66 16.60 -11.99
C ILE A 343 9.27 18.00 -12.10
N ARG A 344 10.53 18.12 -11.68
CA ARG A 344 11.34 19.32 -11.92
C ARG A 344 12.50 19.04 -12.87
N LYS A 345 13.23 17.96 -12.63
CA LYS A 345 14.41 17.61 -13.42
C LYS A 345 14.77 16.15 -13.24
N GLU A 346 15.29 15.53 -14.28
CA GLU A 346 16.05 14.29 -14.15
C GLU A 346 17.36 14.51 -13.42
N ALA A 347 17.68 13.54 -12.57
CA ALA A 347 18.91 13.50 -11.82
C ALA A 347 19.44 12.06 -11.78
N LYS A 348 20.71 11.95 -11.42
CA LYS A 348 21.33 10.69 -11.07
C LYS A 348 22.37 10.95 -9.99
N ASP A 349 22.50 10.00 -9.09
CA ASP A 349 23.64 9.92 -8.20
C ASP A 349 24.30 8.55 -8.40
N LYS A 350 25.22 8.18 -7.51
CA LYS A 350 25.91 6.90 -7.59
C LYS A 350 24.94 5.73 -7.49
N GLU A 351 24.00 5.79 -6.55
CA GLU A 351 23.11 4.70 -6.15
C GLU A 351 21.79 4.71 -6.94
N ASN A 352 21.44 5.80 -7.64
CA ASN A 352 20.10 6.02 -8.14
C ASN A 352 20.01 6.66 -9.54
N PHE A 353 18.95 6.30 -10.25
CA PHE A 353 18.38 7.06 -11.37
C PHE A 353 17.10 7.74 -10.88
N LEU A 354 17.01 9.07 -11.00
CA LEU A 354 16.06 9.87 -10.23
C LEU A 354 15.31 10.89 -11.09
N TYR A 355 14.15 11.27 -10.58
CA TYR A 355 13.59 12.60 -10.80
C TYR A 355 13.61 13.38 -9.49
N THR A 356 13.88 14.68 -9.60
CA THR A 356 13.56 15.65 -8.56
C THR A 356 12.08 16.03 -8.66
N VAL A 357 11.42 16.13 -7.50
CA VAL A 357 9.96 16.21 -7.38
C VAL A 357 9.60 17.42 -6.50
N SER A 358 8.56 18.16 -6.87
CA SER A 358 8.01 19.24 -6.05
C SER A 358 6.53 19.45 -6.35
N ALA A 359 5.75 19.77 -5.31
CA ALA A 359 4.29 19.91 -5.38
C ALA A 359 3.83 21.17 -4.62
N PRO A 360 4.20 22.38 -5.08
CA PRO A 360 3.88 23.64 -4.41
C PRO A 360 2.37 23.78 -4.19
N GLN A 361 1.98 24.25 -3.01
CA GLN A 361 0.60 24.46 -2.57
C GLN A 361 -0.24 23.18 -2.43
N GLU A 362 0.31 22.01 -2.73
CA GLU A 362 -0.37 20.73 -2.52
C GLU A 362 -0.03 20.17 -1.12
N LYS A 363 -1.01 19.53 -0.47
CA LYS A 363 -0.81 18.74 0.76
C LYS A 363 -0.54 17.26 0.47
N CYS A 364 -0.68 16.85 -0.78
CA CYS A 364 -0.52 15.47 -1.18
C CYS A 364 -0.03 15.42 -2.62
N PHE A 365 0.86 14.47 -2.93
CA PHE A 365 1.08 14.05 -4.30
C PHE A 365 1.20 12.52 -4.37
N ARG A 366 0.85 11.99 -5.54
CA ARG A 366 0.86 10.54 -5.81
C ARG A 366 1.88 10.19 -6.87
N TYR A 367 2.57 9.08 -6.65
CA TYR A 367 3.39 8.41 -7.64
C TYR A 367 3.26 6.88 -7.46
N TYR A 368 3.91 6.12 -8.33
CA TYR A 368 3.79 4.66 -8.33
C TYR A 368 5.16 4.00 -8.46
N THR A 369 5.32 2.85 -7.85
CA THR A 369 6.55 2.05 -7.87
C THR A 369 6.23 0.59 -8.11
N MET A 370 7.08 -0.14 -8.81
CA MET A 370 6.94 -1.59 -8.99
C MET A 370 8.29 -2.26 -9.21
N PHE A 371 8.31 -3.59 -9.03
CA PHE A 371 9.44 -4.41 -9.43
C PHE A 371 9.03 -5.74 -10.06
N THR A 372 10.02 -6.40 -10.65
CA THR A 372 10.00 -7.81 -11.02
C THR A 372 11.30 -8.47 -10.60
N SER A 373 11.22 -9.74 -10.22
CA SER A 373 12.38 -10.62 -10.03
C SER A 373 12.46 -11.60 -11.18
N ARG A 374 13.68 -11.88 -11.68
CA ARG A 374 13.94 -12.93 -12.67
C ARG A 374 13.74 -14.35 -12.10
N LYS A 375 13.46 -14.47 -10.79
CA LYS A 375 12.98 -15.72 -10.17
C LYS A 375 11.56 -16.08 -10.62
N GLU A 376 10.74 -15.08 -10.97
CA GLU A 376 9.32 -15.26 -11.27
C GLU A 376 9.12 -16.11 -12.53
N THR A 377 8.33 -17.18 -12.42
CA THR A 377 7.87 -17.98 -13.58
C THR A 377 6.89 -17.22 -14.49
N PHE A 378 6.40 -16.08 -14.01
CA PHE A 378 5.42 -15.19 -14.65
C PHE A 378 5.97 -13.76 -14.86
N GLY A 379 7.26 -13.55 -14.59
CA GLY A 379 7.92 -12.26 -14.67
C GLY A 379 8.49 -11.96 -16.05
N PHE A 380 9.51 -11.10 -16.07
CA PHE A 380 10.14 -10.63 -17.30
C PHE A 380 11.52 -11.28 -17.48
N PRO A 381 11.87 -11.75 -18.68
CA PRO A 381 13.13 -12.45 -18.89
C PRO A 381 14.35 -11.51 -19.02
N ASP A 382 14.13 -10.26 -19.43
CA ASP A 382 15.18 -9.30 -19.80
C ASP A 382 14.74 -7.82 -19.66
N SER A 383 15.72 -6.91 -19.80
CA SER A 383 15.49 -5.47 -19.71
C SER A 383 14.54 -4.92 -20.79
N GLN A 384 14.54 -5.47 -22.01
CA GLN A 384 13.74 -4.94 -23.12
C GLN A 384 12.25 -5.19 -22.86
N THR A 385 11.91 -6.41 -22.45
CA THR A 385 10.55 -6.80 -22.07
C THR A 385 10.09 -6.06 -20.82
N TRP A 386 10.95 -5.89 -19.82
CA TRP A 386 10.65 -5.09 -18.63
C TRP A 386 10.35 -3.61 -18.96
N PHE A 387 11.20 -2.94 -19.74
CA PHE A 387 10.99 -1.53 -20.08
C PHE A 387 9.78 -1.32 -21.00
N SER A 388 9.48 -2.28 -21.87
CA SER A 388 8.24 -2.24 -22.65
C SER A 388 7.01 -2.34 -21.75
N TYR A 389 7.04 -3.24 -20.76
CA TYR A 389 5.98 -3.34 -19.76
C TYR A 389 5.83 -2.07 -18.92
N ALA A 390 6.93 -1.46 -18.48
CA ALA A 390 6.92 -0.22 -17.72
C ALA A 390 6.23 0.93 -18.47
N GLN A 391 6.42 1.02 -19.79
CA GLN A 391 5.75 2.00 -20.64
C GLN A 391 4.24 1.73 -20.73
N GLU A 392 3.82 0.49 -20.93
CA GLU A 392 2.39 0.13 -20.97
C GLU A 392 1.71 0.31 -19.60
N TRP A 393 2.44 0.03 -18.52
CA TRP A 393 1.99 0.29 -17.16
C TRP A 393 1.73 1.78 -16.92
N LYS A 394 2.68 2.67 -17.25
CA LYS A 394 2.45 4.13 -17.19
C LYS A 394 1.21 4.54 -17.98
N LYS A 395 1.07 4.08 -19.23
CA LYS A 395 -0.11 4.39 -20.07
C LYS A 395 -1.43 3.94 -19.41
N SER A 396 -1.45 2.76 -18.79
CA SER A 396 -2.63 2.26 -18.07
C SER A 396 -3.00 3.12 -16.85
N LEU A 397 -1.99 3.62 -16.12
CA LEU A 397 -2.19 4.52 -14.97
C LEU A 397 -2.69 5.91 -15.40
N GLU A 398 -2.23 6.43 -16.54
CA GLU A 398 -2.72 7.68 -17.12
C GLU A 398 -4.14 7.56 -17.72
N GLN A 399 -4.66 6.34 -17.80
CA GLN A 399 -5.97 6.00 -18.34
C GLN A 399 -6.86 5.37 -17.25
N PRO A 400 -7.23 6.11 -16.19
CA PRO A 400 -8.06 5.54 -15.12
C PRO A 400 -9.47 5.18 -15.61
N CYS A 401 -10.10 4.21 -14.96
CA CYS A 401 -11.53 3.96 -15.14
C CYS A 401 -12.39 5.11 -14.58
N LYS A 402 -13.57 5.30 -15.16
CA LYS A 402 -14.55 6.27 -14.67
C LYS A 402 -15.51 5.58 -13.70
N ILE A 403 -15.59 6.09 -12.48
CA ILE A 403 -16.51 5.60 -11.45
C ILE A 403 -17.67 6.58 -11.31
N THR A 404 -18.91 6.09 -11.37
CA THR A 404 -20.13 6.88 -11.15
C THR A 404 -20.97 6.24 -10.07
N ILE A 405 -21.37 7.02 -9.07
CA ILE A 405 -22.22 6.56 -7.95
C ILE A 405 -23.64 7.09 -8.17
N GLU A 406 -24.60 6.18 -8.32
CA GLU A 406 -26.02 6.49 -8.36
C GLU A 406 -26.60 6.21 -6.97
N LYS A 407 -27.00 7.30 -6.29
CA LYS A 407 -27.44 7.31 -4.89
C LYS A 407 -28.93 7.05 -4.73
#